data_AF-A0A3B8ZIV1-F1
#
_entry.id   AF-A0A3B8ZIV1-F1
#
_cell.length_a   1.000
_cell.length_b   1.000
_cell.length_c   1.000
_cell.angle_alpha   90.00
_cell.angle_beta   90.00
_cell.angle_gamma   90.00
#
_symmetry.space_group_name_H-M   'P 1'
#
loop_
_entity.id
_entity.type
_entity.pdbx_description
1 polymer ?
#
loop_
_entity_poly.entity_id
_entity_poly.type
_entity_poly.pdbx_seq_one_letter_code
_entity_poly.pdbx_strand_id
1 'polypeptide(L)'
;MKNVKGFSLVEIMVGMTVGLIGMVVIFQVFSVSEANKRSTTSGGDAMQNGALALYNIERDVRMAGFGFNDPDFIGCNVDAHDNGRDFNFTLAPLIIVQGAVENKDPDTISVMYGNSGDVMVGYELITIAGPNDPYEIGSQFGFNQANGELMIVSEAGRDCTLAQSVSTGLNGGSFLIQHGTGSYVDRDGGAQPV
;
A
#
# COMPACT_ATOMS: atom_id res chain seq x y z
N MET A 1 64.16 -54.24 39.22
CA MET A 1 63.53 -52.90 39.29
C MET A 1 63.59 -52.31 37.88
N LYS A 2 62.46 -52.09 37.21
CA LYS A 2 62.42 -51.51 35.86
C LYS A 2 62.56 -49.99 35.99
N ASN A 3 63.65 -49.43 35.49
CA ASN A 3 63.83 -47.98 35.35
C ASN A 3 62.80 -47.47 34.34
N VAL A 4 61.84 -46.66 34.81
CA VAL A 4 60.93 -45.92 33.94
C VAL A 4 61.73 -44.77 33.34
N LYS A 5 61.88 -44.75 32.00
CA LYS A 5 62.51 -43.63 31.31
C LYS A 5 61.53 -42.45 31.32
N GLY A 6 61.96 -41.31 31.86
CA GLY A 6 61.18 -40.07 31.81
C GLY A 6 61.12 -39.48 30.40
N PHE A 7 60.13 -38.63 30.15
CA PHE A 7 59.97 -37.93 28.87
C PHE A 7 61.08 -36.91 28.63
N SER A 8 61.53 -36.81 27.38
CA SER A 8 62.45 -35.77 26.91
C SER A 8 61.74 -34.41 26.85
N LEU A 9 62.45 -33.32 27.11
CA LEU A 9 61.95 -31.95 26.95
C LEU A 9 61.42 -31.68 25.53
N VAL A 10 62.02 -32.34 24.53
CA VAL A 10 61.58 -32.29 23.12
C VAL A 10 60.22 -32.97 22.94
N GLU A 11 59.96 -34.10 23.60
CA GLU A 11 58.66 -34.79 23.51
C GLU A 11 57.53 -33.93 24.08
N ILE A 12 57.79 -33.21 25.18
CA ILE A 12 56.81 -32.29 25.78
C ILE A 12 56.55 -31.07 24.88
N MET A 13 57.59 -30.49 24.28
CA MET A 13 57.45 -29.37 23.33
C MET A 13 56.62 -29.78 22.10
N VAL A 14 56.86 -30.96 21.55
CA VAL A 14 56.10 -31.49 20.40
C VAL A 14 54.65 -31.80 20.82
N GLY A 15 54.43 -32.38 22.01
CA GLY A 15 53.08 -32.63 22.52
C GLY A 15 52.25 -31.35 22.71
N MET A 16 52.86 -30.29 23.26
CA MET A 16 52.19 -29.01 23.46
C MET A 16 51.87 -28.30 22.13
N THR A 17 52.81 -28.32 21.18
CA THR A 17 52.58 -27.71 19.86
C THR A 17 51.45 -28.39 19.09
N VAL A 18 51.40 -29.72 19.07
CA VAL A 18 50.30 -30.46 18.44
C VAL A 18 48.96 -30.20 19.15
N GLY A 19 48.95 -30.15 20.48
CA GLY A 19 47.74 -29.81 21.26
C GLY A 19 47.21 -28.40 20.98
N LEU A 20 48.10 -27.41 20.87
CA LEU A 20 47.73 -26.03 20.52
C LEU A 20 47.19 -25.92 19.10
N ILE A 21 47.82 -26.61 18.14
CA ILE A 21 47.32 -26.67 16.75
C ILE A 21 45.91 -27.28 16.73
N GLY A 22 45.69 -28.37 17.46
CA GLY A 22 44.37 -29.00 17.57
C GLY A 22 43.29 -28.05 18.10
N MET A 23 43.60 -27.32 19.17
CA MET A 23 42.69 -26.31 19.73
C MET A 23 42.36 -25.19 18.73
N VAL A 24 43.36 -24.67 18.03
CA VAL A 24 43.16 -23.62 17.01
C VAL A 24 42.21 -24.11 15.91
N VAL A 25 42.42 -25.32 15.39
CA VAL A 25 41.56 -25.90 14.34
C VAL A 25 40.12 -26.03 14.83
N ILE A 26 39.89 -26.49 16.07
CA ILE A 26 38.54 -26.60 16.64
C ILE A 26 37.87 -25.22 16.74
N PHE A 27 38.58 -24.21 17.25
CA PHE A 27 38.03 -22.86 17.36
C PHE A 27 37.73 -22.23 15.99
N GLN A 28 38.53 -22.51 14.97
CA GLN A 28 38.26 -22.07 13.60
C GLN A 28 36.95 -22.68 13.07
N VAL A 29 36.78 -24.00 13.20
CA VAL A 29 35.55 -24.69 12.77
C VAL A 29 34.33 -24.15 13.53
N PHE A 30 34.45 -23.95 14.84
CA PHE A 30 33.37 -23.38 15.65
C PHE A 30 33.02 -21.95 15.20
N SER A 31 34.02 -21.11 14.95
CA SER A 31 33.80 -19.74 14.47
C SER A 31 33.09 -19.70 13.11
N VAL A 32 33.47 -20.58 12.18
CA VAL A 32 32.78 -20.71 10.87
C VAL A 32 31.36 -21.22 11.05
N SER A 33 31.13 -22.18 11.94
CA SER A 33 29.81 -22.72 12.24
C SER A 33 28.85 -21.65 12.80
N GLU A 34 29.31 -20.84 13.76
CA GLU A 34 28.53 -19.72 14.30
C GLU A 34 28.28 -18.63 13.26
N ALA A 35 29.24 -18.34 12.38
CA ALA A 35 29.05 -17.42 11.27
C ALA A 35 27.95 -17.92 10.30
N ASN A 36 27.99 -19.21 9.94
CA ASN A 36 26.97 -19.82 9.08
C ASN A 36 25.59 -19.85 9.76
N LYS A 37 25.55 -20.14 11.06
CA LYS A 37 24.31 -20.12 11.85
C LYS A 37 23.70 -18.72 11.85
N ARG A 38 24.50 -17.68 12.13
CA ARG A 38 24.03 -16.28 12.11
C ARG A 38 23.50 -15.88 10.74
N SER A 39 24.22 -16.21 9.67
CA SER A 39 23.79 -15.93 8.29
C SER A 39 22.49 -16.65 7.92
N THR A 40 22.32 -17.90 8.38
CA THR A 40 21.11 -18.68 8.13
C THR A 40 19.93 -18.12 8.90
N THR A 41 20.11 -17.79 10.19
CA THR A 41 19.06 -17.16 11.01
C THR A 41 18.67 -15.80 10.44
N SER A 42 19.64 -14.93 10.11
CA SER A 42 19.33 -13.63 9.50
C SER A 42 18.65 -13.77 8.14
N GLY A 43 19.03 -14.78 7.35
CA GLY A 43 18.37 -15.10 6.09
C GLY A 43 16.93 -15.57 6.29
N GLY A 44 16.69 -16.41 7.30
CA GLY A 44 15.35 -16.84 7.71
C GLY A 44 14.46 -15.67 8.14
N ASP A 45 14.98 -14.80 9.01
CA ASP A 45 14.27 -13.61 9.48
C ASP A 45 13.95 -12.66 8.30
N ALA A 46 14.88 -12.49 7.36
CA ALA A 46 14.66 -11.69 6.16
C ALA A 46 13.55 -12.27 5.27
N MET A 47 13.53 -13.59 5.06
CA MET A 47 12.47 -14.25 4.28
C MET A 47 11.11 -14.12 4.96
N GLN A 48 11.05 -14.27 6.29
CA GLN A 48 9.79 -14.16 7.03
C GLN A 48 9.24 -12.73 6.99
N ASN A 49 10.10 -11.73 7.17
CA ASN A 49 9.72 -10.32 7.02
C ASN A 49 9.30 -9.99 5.59
N GLY A 50 9.99 -10.54 4.58
CA GLY A 50 9.60 -10.41 3.18
C GLY A 50 8.23 -11.00 2.89
N ALA A 51 7.94 -12.19 3.41
CA ALA A 51 6.63 -12.84 3.28
C ALA A 51 5.52 -12.02 3.94
N LEU A 52 5.76 -11.48 5.14
CA LEU A 52 4.82 -10.60 5.82
C LEU A 52 4.58 -9.29 5.05
N ALA A 53 5.64 -8.68 4.51
CA ALA A 53 5.51 -7.48 3.69
C ALA A 53 4.66 -7.73 2.43
N LEU A 54 4.93 -8.83 1.72
CA LEU A 54 4.14 -9.24 0.55
C LEU A 54 2.67 -9.52 0.90
N TYR A 55 2.41 -10.13 2.05
CA TYR A 55 1.04 -10.37 2.50
C TYR A 55 0.26 -9.08 2.73
N ASN A 56 0.88 -8.05 3.32
CA ASN A 56 0.23 -6.74 3.49
C ASN A 56 -0.03 -6.07 2.13
N ILE A 57 0.94 -6.11 1.22
CA ILE A 57 0.75 -5.59 -0.15
C ILE A 57 -0.39 -6.34 -0.84
N GLU A 58 -0.43 -7.66 -0.79
CA GLU A 58 -1.50 -8.45 -1.40
C GLU A 58 -2.87 -8.08 -0.83
N ARG A 59 -2.97 -7.91 0.49
CA ARG A 59 -4.20 -7.51 1.17
C ARG A 59 -4.72 -6.15 0.67
N ASP A 60 -3.83 -5.18 0.52
CA ASP A 60 -4.21 -3.83 0.08
C ASP A 60 -4.55 -3.83 -1.42
N VAL A 61 -3.72 -4.49 -2.25
CA VAL A 61 -3.92 -4.61 -3.70
C VAL A 61 -5.21 -5.38 -4.04
N ARG A 62 -5.66 -6.32 -3.20
CA ARG A 62 -6.94 -7.03 -3.40
C ARG A 62 -8.16 -6.09 -3.40
N MET A 63 -8.08 -4.95 -2.74
CA MET A 63 -9.15 -3.94 -2.71
C MET A 63 -9.00 -2.89 -3.83
N ALA A 64 -7.88 -2.89 -4.56
CA ALA A 64 -7.60 -1.90 -5.59
C ALA A 64 -8.74 -1.78 -6.60
N GLY A 65 -9.20 -0.55 -6.85
CA GLY A 65 -10.24 -0.24 -7.82
C GLY A 65 -11.67 -0.59 -7.38
N PHE A 66 -11.87 -1.08 -6.16
CA PHE A 66 -13.22 -1.28 -5.62
C PHE A 66 -14.01 0.04 -5.66
N GLY A 67 -15.22 0.03 -6.23
CA GLY A 67 -16.08 1.22 -6.33
C GLY A 67 -15.80 2.16 -7.52
N PHE A 68 -14.77 1.92 -8.35
CA PHE A 68 -14.53 2.66 -9.60
C PHE A 68 -13.85 1.81 -10.67
N ASN A 69 -14.35 0.59 -10.85
CA ASN A 69 -13.76 -0.45 -11.70
C ASN A 69 -14.21 -0.40 -13.17
N ASP A 70 -14.72 0.72 -13.67
CA ASP A 70 -15.14 0.83 -15.06
C ASP A 70 -13.91 1.09 -15.95
N PRO A 71 -13.67 0.26 -16.97
CA PRO A 71 -12.53 0.43 -17.87
C PRO A 71 -12.53 1.77 -18.63
N ASP A 72 -13.70 2.39 -18.84
CA ASP A 72 -13.81 3.59 -19.69
C ASP A 72 -13.21 4.85 -19.05
N PHE A 73 -12.95 4.84 -17.73
CA PHE A 73 -12.37 5.97 -17.02
C PHE A 73 -11.12 5.64 -16.18
N ILE A 74 -10.61 4.41 -16.25
CA ILE A 74 -9.28 4.10 -15.70
C ILE A 74 -8.23 4.87 -16.50
N GLY A 75 -7.42 5.67 -15.79
CA GLY A 75 -6.36 6.50 -16.35
C GLY A 75 -6.76 7.94 -16.64
N CYS A 76 -8.02 8.34 -16.41
CA CYS A 76 -8.38 9.75 -16.48
C CYS A 76 -7.64 10.56 -15.40
N ASN A 77 -7.31 11.81 -15.71
CA ASN A 77 -6.86 12.75 -14.69
C ASN A 77 -8.09 13.26 -13.94
N VAL A 78 -8.14 13.07 -12.63
CA VAL A 78 -9.23 13.58 -11.77
C VAL A 78 -8.85 14.96 -11.30
N ASP A 79 -9.64 15.94 -11.71
CA ASP A 79 -9.57 17.29 -11.18
C ASP A 79 -10.38 17.37 -9.90
N ALA A 80 -9.72 17.80 -8.83
CA ALA A 80 -10.30 17.94 -7.51
C ALA A 80 -10.01 19.34 -6.96
N HIS A 81 -11.00 19.88 -6.27
CA HIS A 81 -10.89 21.13 -5.54
C HIS A 81 -11.12 20.82 -4.06
N ASP A 82 -10.25 21.33 -3.19
CA ASP A 82 -10.40 21.26 -1.74
C ASP A 82 -9.98 22.60 -1.10
N ASN A 83 -10.93 23.31 -0.51
CA ASN A 83 -10.78 24.49 0.35
C ASN A 83 -9.92 25.59 -0.29
N GLY A 84 -10.17 25.87 -1.57
CA GLY A 84 -9.43 26.86 -2.35
C GLY A 84 -8.13 26.34 -2.98
N ARG A 85 -7.85 25.04 -2.89
CA ARG A 85 -6.72 24.38 -3.53
C ARG A 85 -7.20 23.42 -4.62
N ASP A 86 -6.74 23.67 -5.83
CA ASP A 86 -6.85 22.70 -6.92
C ASP A 86 -5.73 21.66 -6.81
N PHE A 87 -6.09 20.40 -7.00
CA PHE A 87 -5.14 19.31 -7.15
C PHE A 87 -5.69 18.28 -8.12
N ASN A 88 -4.79 17.49 -8.69
CA ASN A 88 -5.15 16.44 -9.61
C ASN A 88 -4.44 15.14 -9.28
N PHE A 89 -5.05 14.03 -9.70
CA PHE A 89 -4.47 12.71 -9.58
C PHE A 89 -4.99 11.80 -10.69
N THR A 90 -4.16 10.87 -11.14
CA THR A 90 -4.59 9.86 -12.11
C THR A 90 -5.47 8.82 -11.41
N LEU A 91 -6.68 8.59 -11.92
CA LEU A 91 -7.54 7.53 -11.43
C LEU A 91 -7.04 6.18 -11.92
N ALA A 92 -6.30 5.47 -11.07
CA ALA A 92 -5.90 4.11 -11.36
C ALA A 92 -5.99 3.25 -10.09
N PRO A 93 -6.43 1.99 -10.19
CA PRO A 93 -6.50 1.08 -9.05
C PRO A 93 -5.15 0.95 -8.30
N LEU A 94 -4.05 0.98 -9.06
CA LEU A 94 -2.70 0.80 -8.56
C LEU A 94 -1.73 1.69 -9.36
N ILE A 95 -0.92 2.48 -8.65
CA ILE A 95 0.18 3.25 -9.24
C ILE A 95 1.45 2.96 -8.46
N ILE A 96 2.55 2.69 -9.17
CA ILE A 96 3.87 2.49 -8.58
C ILE A 96 4.75 3.65 -9.05
N VAL A 97 5.24 4.43 -8.09
CA VAL A 97 6.13 5.58 -8.34
C VAL A 97 7.51 5.25 -7.79
N GLN A 98 8.52 5.37 -8.64
CA GLN A 98 9.91 5.19 -8.24
C GLN A 98 10.36 6.31 -7.29
N GLY A 99 11.16 5.96 -6.28
CA GLY A 99 11.77 6.94 -5.36
C GLY A 99 12.57 8.03 -6.10
N ALA A 100 12.47 9.28 -5.64
CA ALA A 100 12.95 10.47 -6.36
C ALA A 100 14.48 10.60 -6.46
N VAL A 101 15.24 9.94 -5.58
CA VAL A 101 16.70 10.02 -5.52
C VAL A 101 17.31 8.67 -5.84
N GLU A 102 18.26 8.63 -6.80
CA GLU A 102 19.07 7.47 -7.26
C GLU A 102 19.15 6.28 -6.28
N ASN A 103 18.09 5.46 -6.21
CA ASN A 103 17.97 4.29 -5.33
C ASN A 103 18.14 4.54 -3.82
N LYS A 104 17.85 5.74 -3.33
CA LYS A 104 17.90 6.06 -1.89
C LYS A 104 16.52 6.21 -1.25
N ASP A 105 15.55 6.65 -2.02
CA ASP A 105 14.17 6.78 -1.54
C ASP A 105 13.39 5.49 -1.84
N PRO A 106 12.48 5.08 -0.93
CA PRO A 106 11.62 3.93 -1.19
C PRO A 106 10.66 4.22 -2.36
N ASP A 107 10.38 3.19 -3.14
CA ASP A 107 9.29 3.23 -4.11
C ASP A 107 7.95 3.34 -3.37
N THR A 108 7.03 4.09 -3.95
CA THR A 108 5.69 4.28 -3.39
C THR A 108 4.67 3.50 -4.20
N ILE A 109 3.93 2.63 -3.53
CA ILE A 109 2.76 1.96 -4.09
C ILE A 109 1.53 2.69 -3.58
N SER A 110 0.79 3.33 -4.48
CA SER A 110 -0.49 3.97 -4.18
C SER A 110 -1.61 3.04 -4.64
N VAL A 111 -2.47 2.65 -3.70
CA VAL A 111 -3.66 1.85 -3.96
C VAL A 111 -4.87 2.73 -3.75
N MET A 112 -5.71 2.83 -4.77
CA MET A 112 -6.93 3.60 -4.68
C MET A 112 -8.11 2.61 -4.63
N TYR A 113 -9.04 2.86 -3.72
CA TYR A 113 -10.29 2.11 -3.60
C TYR A 113 -11.36 2.98 -2.93
N GLY A 114 -12.61 2.79 -3.32
CA GLY A 114 -13.77 3.40 -2.68
C GLY A 114 -14.08 2.72 -1.36
N ASN A 115 -14.73 3.45 -0.45
CA ASN A 115 -15.16 2.94 0.85
C ASN A 115 -16.70 2.90 0.99
N SER A 116 -17.44 3.13 -0.10
CA SER A 116 -18.90 3.04 -0.09
C SER A 116 -19.34 1.60 0.17
N GLY A 117 -20.22 1.41 1.15
CA GLY A 117 -20.84 0.12 1.45
C GLY A 117 -22.04 -0.20 0.56
N ASP A 118 -22.54 0.78 -0.18
CA ASP A 118 -23.80 0.70 -0.91
C ASP A 118 -23.61 0.86 -2.44
N VAL A 119 -22.57 1.59 -2.88
CA VAL A 119 -22.25 1.79 -4.30
C VAL A 119 -21.00 0.98 -4.65
N MET A 120 -21.21 -0.13 -5.37
CA MET A 120 -20.14 -1.05 -5.79
C MET A 120 -19.66 -0.80 -7.22
N VAL A 121 -20.54 -0.21 -8.03
CA VAL A 121 -20.33 0.13 -9.45
C VAL A 121 -20.93 1.52 -9.66
N GLY A 122 -20.32 2.32 -10.53
CA GLY A 122 -20.85 3.63 -10.90
C GLY A 122 -22.25 3.54 -11.51
N TYR A 123 -23.02 4.62 -11.36
CA TYR A 123 -24.28 4.79 -12.08
C TYR A 123 -24.05 5.59 -13.35
N GLU A 124 -24.77 5.23 -14.41
CA GLU A 124 -24.80 6.05 -15.61
C GLU A 124 -25.51 7.38 -15.32
N LEU A 125 -24.87 8.46 -15.76
CA LEU A 125 -25.40 9.80 -15.66
C LEU A 125 -26.35 10.06 -16.84
N ILE A 126 -27.61 10.39 -16.55
CA ILE A 126 -28.64 10.62 -17.55
C ILE A 126 -28.46 11.98 -18.22
N THR A 127 -28.27 13.03 -17.41
CA THR A 127 -28.05 14.39 -17.92
C THR A 127 -27.34 15.28 -16.90
N ILE A 128 -26.66 16.29 -17.42
CA ILE A 128 -26.15 17.46 -16.69
C ILE A 128 -26.67 18.70 -17.43
N ALA A 129 -27.51 19.51 -16.78
CA ALA A 129 -28.05 20.72 -17.38
C ALA A 129 -27.06 21.91 -17.33
N GLY A 130 -26.13 21.90 -16.38
CA GLY A 130 -25.13 22.95 -16.18
C GLY A 130 -24.15 22.60 -15.04
N PRO A 131 -23.07 23.39 -14.87
CA PRO A 131 -21.99 23.05 -13.92
C PRO A 131 -22.36 23.03 -12.45
N ASN A 132 -23.52 23.58 -12.06
CA ASN A 132 -24.03 23.61 -10.69
C ASN A 132 -25.38 22.91 -10.56
N ASP A 133 -25.89 22.37 -11.67
CA ASP A 133 -27.18 21.69 -11.69
C ASP A 133 -27.02 20.26 -11.16
N PRO A 134 -28.03 19.71 -10.49
CA PRO A 134 -27.93 18.37 -9.94
C PRO A 134 -27.71 17.33 -11.03
N TYR A 135 -26.92 16.31 -10.69
CA TYR A 135 -26.69 15.14 -11.52
C TYR A 135 -27.95 14.26 -11.55
N GLU A 136 -28.49 14.01 -12.74
CA GLU A 136 -29.62 13.11 -12.91
C GLU A 136 -29.12 11.68 -13.16
N ILE A 137 -29.52 10.73 -12.31
CA ILE A 137 -29.04 9.35 -12.33
C ILE A 137 -30.20 8.35 -12.25
N GLY A 138 -29.93 7.11 -12.66
CA GLY A 138 -30.92 6.03 -12.63
C GLY A 138 -31.30 5.55 -11.23
N SER A 139 -30.47 5.81 -10.21
CA SER A 139 -30.71 5.39 -8.82
C SER A 139 -29.88 6.21 -7.84
N GLN A 140 -30.49 6.75 -6.77
CA GLN A 140 -29.76 7.36 -5.65
C GLN A 140 -29.31 6.35 -4.58
N PHE A 141 -29.50 5.05 -4.81
CA PHE A 141 -29.17 4.04 -3.80
C PHE A 141 -27.67 4.10 -3.45
N GLY A 142 -27.39 4.28 -2.17
CA GLY A 142 -26.04 4.42 -1.65
C GLY A 142 -25.52 5.85 -1.56
N PHE A 143 -26.33 6.83 -2.00
CA PHE A 143 -26.11 8.25 -1.72
C PHE A 143 -27.00 8.71 -0.58
N ASN A 144 -26.62 8.34 0.63
CA ASN A 144 -27.50 8.41 1.81
C ASN A 144 -27.17 9.57 2.76
N GLN A 145 -26.00 10.20 2.59
CA GLN A 145 -25.52 11.27 3.48
C GLN A 145 -25.61 12.63 2.82
N ALA A 146 -26.26 13.58 3.51
CA ALA A 146 -26.12 14.99 3.19
C ALA A 146 -24.68 15.44 3.54
N ASN A 147 -23.99 16.06 2.59
CA ASN A 147 -22.61 16.54 2.73
C ASN A 147 -21.62 15.46 3.20
N GLY A 148 -21.56 14.31 2.55
CA GLY A 148 -20.77 13.20 3.09
C GLY A 148 -19.86 12.50 2.10
N GLU A 149 -20.35 12.26 0.89
CA GLU A 149 -19.74 11.28 0.01
C GLU A 149 -19.05 11.97 -1.17
N LEU A 150 -17.83 11.51 -1.45
CA LEU A 150 -17.09 11.89 -2.63
C LEU A 150 -17.39 10.90 -3.74
N MET A 151 -17.69 11.42 -4.91
CA MET A 151 -17.96 10.66 -6.12
C MET A 151 -17.08 11.19 -7.24
N ILE A 152 -16.69 10.30 -8.13
CA ILE A 152 -15.97 10.66 -9.34
C ILE A 152 -16.99 10.64 -10.48
N VAL A 153 -17.04 11.74 -11.21
CA VAL A 153 -17.82 11.86 -12.44
C VAL A 153 -16.85 11.80 -13.61
N SER A 154 -17.18 10.98 -14.58
CA SER A 154 -16.34 10.71 -15.75
C SER A 154 -17.15 10.78 -17.03
N GLU A 155 -16.51 11.23 -18.11
CA GLU A 155 -17.03 11.22 -19.47
C GLU A 155 -15.96 10.59 -20.36
N ALA A 156 -16.36 9.65 -21.23
CA ALA A 156 -15.42 8.96 -22.11
C ALA A 156 -14.62 9.96 -22.96
N GLY A 157 -13.29 9.90 -22.84
CA GLY A 157 -12.37 10.78 -23.56
C GLY A 157 -12.15 12.17 -22.95
N ARG A 158 -12.63 12.43 -21.72
CA ARG A 158 -12.33 13.65 -20.96
C ARG A 158 -11.66 13.35 -19.62
N ASP A 159 -11.13 14.40 -19.01
CA ASP A 159 -10.69 14.37 -17.62
C ASP A 159 -11.89 14.16 -16.68
N CYS A 160 -11.63 13.50 -15.56
CA CYS A 160 -12.62 13.20 -14.54
C CYS A 160 -12.72 14.36 -13.55
N THR A 161 -13.86 14.47 -12.86
CA THR A 161 -14.05 15.48 -11.82
C THR A 161 -14.45 14.83 -10.51
N LEU A 162 -13.81 15.23 -9.43
CA LEU A 162 -14.22 14.87 -8.08
C LEU A 162 -15.37 15.79 -7.65
N ALA A 163 -16.49 15.21 -7.28
CA ALA A 163 -17.66 15.93 -6.80
C ALA A 163 -18.10 15.39 -5.44
N GLN A 164 -18.66 16.24 -4.59
CA GLN A 164 -19.23 15.84 -3.32
C GLN A 164 -20.76 15.84 -3.38
N SER A 165 -21.41 14.84 -2.78
CA SER A 165 -22.85 14.83 -2.58
C SER A 165 -23.25 15.78 -1.45
N VAL A 166 -24.14 16.73 -1.75
CA VAL A 166 -24.69 17.70 -0.80
C VAL A 166 -26.07 17.25 -0.33
N SER A 167 -26.92 16.84 -1.27
CA SER A 167 -28.24 16.28 -1.00
C SER A 167 -28.69 15.39 -2.15
N THR A 168 -29.68 14.55 -1.88
CA THR A 168 -30.36 13.75 -2.90
C THR A 168 -31.82 14.14 -3.00
N GLY A 169 -32.41 13.96 -4.18
CA GLY A 169 -33.77 14.40 -4.47
C GLY A 169 -34.42 13.63 -5.61
N LEU A 170 -35.67 13.98 -5.89
CA LEU A 170 -36.46 13.39 -6.97
C LEU A 170 -37.01 14.51 -7.86
N ASN A 171 -36.91 14.34 -9.17
CA ASN A 171 -37.55 15.23 -10.14
C ASN A 171 -38.18 14.41 -11.26
N GLY A 172 -39.50 14.46 -11.38
CA GLY A 172 -40.22 13.85 -12.51
C GLY A 172 -40.09 12.33 -12.67
N GLY A 173 -39.59 11.61 -11.66
CA GLY A 173 -39.33 10.16 -11.73
C GLY A 173 -37.86 9.79 -11.83
N SER A 174 -36.97 10.77 -11.99
CA SER A 174 -35.52 10.60 -11.95
C SER A 174 -34.94 10.96 -10.59
N PHE A 175 -33.82 10.33 -10.24
CA PHE A 175 -33.07 10.63 -9.03
C PHE A 175 -32.05 11.74 -9.30
N LEU A 176 -31.93 12.66 -8.35
CA LEU A 176 -31.04 13.81 -8.43
C LEU A 176 -30.00 13.73 -7.31
N ILE A 177 -28.74 13.97 -7.65
CA ILE A 177 -27.70 14.27 -6.68
C ILE A 177 -27.32 15.73 -6.83
N GLN A 178 -27.63 16.53 -5.82
CA GLN A 178 -27.05 17.86 -5.72
C GLN A 178 -25.58 17.72 -5.34
N HIS A 179 -24.71 18.29 -6.17
CA HIS A 179 -23.29 18.37 -5.89
C HIS A 179 -22.87 19.81 -5.57
N GLY A 180 -21.76 19.95 -4.86
CA GLY A 180 -21.24 21.26 -4.46
C GLY A 180 -20.09 21.14 -3.47
N THR A 181 -19.67 22.27 -2.91
CA THR A 181 -18.67 22.34 -1.86
C THR A 181 -19.32 22.08 -0.51
N GLY A 182 -18.83 21.10 0.24
CA GLY A 182 -19.29 20.76 1.58
C GLY A 182 -18.13 20.34 2.48
N SER A 183 -18.45 19.74 3.63
CA SER A 183 -17.43 19.11 4.46
C SER A 183 -17.62 17.61 4.35
N TYR A 184 -16.62 16.85 3.88
CA TYR A 184 -16.71 15.39 3.83
C TYR A 184 -16.21 14.80 5.15
N VAL A 185 -16.67 13.60 5.48
CA VAL A 185 -16.17 12.87 6.64
C VAL A 185 -15.05 11.96 6.19
N ASP A 186 -13.85 12.15 6.74
CA ASP A 186 -12.72 11.28 6.45
C ASP A 186 -12.89 9.88 7.08
N ARG A 187 -11.94 8.98 6.78
CA ARG A 187 -11.92 7.63 7.34
C ARG A 187 -11.81 7.60 8.87
N ASP A 188 -11.33 8.67 9.49
CA ASP A 188 -11.13 8.81 10.94
C ASP A 188 -12.34 9.50 11.61
N GLY A 189 -13.41 9.79 10.85
CA GLY A 189 -14.63 10.43 11.33
C GLY A 189 -14.51 11.95 11.49
N GLY A 190 -13.43 12.55 11.00
CA GLY A 190 -13.20 13.98 11.00
C GLY A 190 -13.90 14.66 9.82
N ALA A 191 -14.65 15.73 10.11
CA ALA A 191 -15.20 16.60 9.08
C ALA A 191 -14.07 17.44 8.47
N GLN A 192 -13.72 17.16 7.20
CA GLN A 192 -12.73 17.89 6.42
C GLN A 192 -13.43 18.86 5.47
N PRO A 193 -12.95 20.10 5.30
CA PRO A 193 -13.45 21.00 4.27
C PRO A 193 -13.13 20.45 2.87
N VAL A 194 -13.91 20.87 1.86
CA VAL A 194 -13.67 20.76 0.40
C VAL A 194 -13.80 22.16 -0.20
#